data_AF-A0A0B6TKB0-F1
#
_entry.id   AF-A0A0B6TKB0-F1
#
_cell.length_a   1.000
_cell.length_b   1.000
_cell.length_c   1.000
_cell.angle_alpha   90.00
_cell.angle_beta   90.00
_cell.angle_gamma   90.00
#
_symmetry.space_group_name_H-M   'P 1'
#
loop_
_entity.id
_entity.type
_entity.pdbx_description
1 polymer ?
#
loop_
_entity_poly.entity_id
_entity_poly.type
_entity_poly.pdbx_seq_one_letter_code
_entity_poly.pdbx_strand_id
1 'polypeptide(L)'
;MPRIYSPLDIYLDNETGRPDVFTMVFTFSFSGNTPPRSLLLSRGPEDPPGTVWIQPDDPGHGFHAEDVRWESDGLLLTITLAGEDRFYWDRSRSMTIELFETRLDGVTSCLGSIFPAPVLGPSENA
;
A
#
# COMPACT_ATOMS: atom_id res chain seq x y z
N MET A 1 -4.23 -13.05 17.40
CA MET A 1 -3.02 -12.35 16.94
C MET A 1 -3.25 -11.90 15.51
N PRO A 2 -2.94 -10.65 15.14
CA PRO A 2 -2.96 -10.23 13.75
C PRO A 2 -1.98 -11.10 12.94
N ARG A 3 -2.38 -11.47 11.72
CA ARG A 3 -1.52 -12.22 10.81
C ARG A 3 -0.47 -11.27 10.27
N ILE A 4 0.81 -11.64 10.43
CA ILE A 4 1.94 -10.92 9.85
C ILE A 4 2.31 -11.62 8.54
N TYR A 5 2.48 -10.83 7.49
CA TYR A 5 2.87 -11.30 6.18
C TYR A 5 4.33 -10.94 5.92
N SER A 6 5.18 -11.95 5.77
CA SER A 6 6.60 -11.77 5.46
C SER A 6 6.79 -11.87 3.95
N PRO A 7 7.13 -10.77 3.25
CA PRO A 7 7.40 -10.79 1.82
C PRO A 7 8.72 -11.51 1.52
N LEU A 8 8.78 -12.15 0.36
CA LEU A 8 9.98 -12.66 -0.30
C LEU A 8 10.74 -11.55 -1.02
N ASP A 9 10.02 -10.54 -1.53
CA ASP A 9 10.59 -9.39 -2.21
C ASP A 9 9.69 -8.16 -2.06
N ILE A 10 10.33 -6.99 -2.11
CA ILE A 10 9.69 -5.67 -2.10
C ILE A 10 10.27 -4.88 -3.26
N TYR A 11 9.44 -4.65 -4.27
CA TYR A 11 9.76 -3.79 -5.41
C TYR A 11 9.19 -2.39 -5.16
N LEU A 12 9.99 -1.38 -5.48
CA LEU A 12 9.65 0.03 -5.35
C LEU A 12 9.98 0.74 -6.66
N ASP A 13 9.01 1.46 -7.20
CA ASP A 13 9.19 2.41 -8.29
C ASP A 13 8.70 3.79 -7.84
N ASN A 14 9.67 4.69 -7.62
CA ASN A 14 9.45 6.07 -7.22
C ASN A 14 9.73 6.97 -8.43
N GLU A 15 8.85 6.94 -9.42
CA GLU A 15 8.91 7.79 -10.62
C GLU A 15 10.01 7.42 -11.64
N THR A 16 10.50 6.18 -11.64
CA THR A 16 11.55 5.74 -12.56
C THR A 16 10.99 5.61 -13.98
N GLY A 17 11.06 6.68 -14.75
CA GLY A 17 10.64 6.70 -16.16
C GLY A 17 9.17 7.07 -16.39
N ARG A 18 8.41 7.36 -15.33
CA ARG A 18 7.05 7.93 -15.38
C ARG A 18 6.86 8.94 -14.25
N PRO A 19 6.80 10.25 -14.54
CA PRO A 19 6.55 11.27 -13.52
C PRO A 19 5.24 11.00 -12.77
N ASP A 20 5.23 11.24 -11.46
CA ASP A 20 4.04 11.13 -10.61
C ASP A 20 3.39 9.74 -10.56
N VAL A 21 4.13 8.70 -10.96
CA VAL A 21 3.73 7.30 -10.79
C VAL A 21 4.55 6.67 -9.67
N PHE A 22 3.88 6.29 -8.60
CA PHE A 22 4.45 5.58 -7.46
C PHE A 22 3.88 4.18 -7.42
N THR A 23 4.73 3.17 -7.42
CA THR A 23 4.30 1.77 -7.35
C THR A 23 5.14 1.02 -6.34
N MET A 24 4.47 0.26 -5.49
CA MET A 24 5.08 -0.66 -4.54
C MET A 24 4.46 -2.03 -4.70
N VAL A 25 5.29 -3.08 -4.75
CA VAL A 25 4.82 -4.46 -4.83
C VAL A 25 5.48 -5.30 -3.76
N PHE A 26 4.65 -5.92 -2.92
CA PHE A 26 5.07 -6.97 -1.99
C PHE A 26 4.78 -8.33 -2.63
N THR A 27 5.77 -9.20 -2.69
CA THR A 27 5.57 -10.61 -3.11
C THR A 27 5.69 -11.49 -1.89
N PHE A 28 4.66 -12.27 -1.55
CA PHE A 28 4.62 -13.13 -0.36
C PHE A 28 4.81 -14.62 -0.69
N SER A 29 4.40 -15.05 -1.88
CA SER A 29 4.45 -16.45 -2.26
C SER A 29 4.38 -16.62 -3.78
N PHE A 30 5.01 -17.67 -4.30
CA PHE A 30 4.81 -18.13 -5.67
C PHE A 30 3.80 -19.30 -5.76
N SER A 31 3.29 -19.78 -4.62
CA SER A 31 2.32 -20.87 -4.54
C SER A 31 0.89 -20.37 -4.78
N GLY A 32 0.18 -20.98 -5.73
CA GLY A 32 -1.22 -20.67 -6.05
C GLY A 32 -2.23 -20.96 -4.91
N ASN A 33 -1.82 -21.71 -3.89
CA ASN A 33 -2.72 -22.15 -2.82
C ASN A 33 -2.64 -21.29 -1.54
N THR A 34 -1.93 -20.17 -1.57
CA THR A 34 -1.69 -19.37 -0.37
C THR A 34 -1.83 -17.87 -0.65
N PRO A 35 -3.08 -17.36 -0.74
CA PRO A 35 -3.30 -15.94 -0.92
C PRO A 35 -2.97 -15.12 0.36
N PRO A 36 -2.55 -13.85 0.20
CA PRO A 36 -2.17 -13.23 -1.07
C PRO A 36 -0.80 -13.71 -1.54
N ARG A 37 -0.61 -13.89 -2.84
CA ARG A 37 0.73 -14.13 -3.42
C ARG A 37 1.51 -12.83 -3.58
N SER A 38 0.80 -11.73 -3.82
CA SER A 38 1.36 -10.41 -3.95
C SER A 38 0.34 -9.34 -3.58
N LEU A 39 0.84 -8.16 -3.25
CA LEU A 39 0.04 -6.95 -3.08
C LEU A 39 0.76 -5.81 -3.78
N LEU A 40 0.09 -5.18 -4.74
CA LEU A 40 0.52 -3.95 -5.40
C LEU A 40 -0.27 -2.78 -4.83
N LEU A 41 0.46 -1.71 -4.49
CA LEU A 41 -0.09 -0.39 -4.21
C LEU A 41 0.44 0.54 -5.30
N SER A 42 -0.43 1.27 -5.97
CA SER A 42 -0.02 2.23 -6.98
C SER A 42 -0.86 3.49 -6.91
N ARG A 43 -0.21 4.61 -7.24
CA ARG A 43 -0.84 5.89 -7.50
C ARG A 43 -0.20 6.49 -8.74
N GLY A 44 -1.02 6.76 -9.73
CA GLY A 44 -0.66 7.48 -10.95
C GLY A 44 -1.15 8.92 -10.96
N PRO A 45 -0.80 9.69 -12.02
CA PRO A 45 -1.17 11.10 -12.16
C PRO A 45 -2.67 11.34 -12.37
N GLU A 46 -3.40 10.32 -12.84
CA GLU A 46 -4.85 10.40 -13.05
C GLU A 46 -5.66 10.01 -11.79
N ASP A 47 -5.00 9.45 -10.77
CA ASP A 47 -5.66 9.03 -9.55
C ASP A 47 -5.97 10.25 -8.66
N PRO A 48 -7.21 10.36 -8.14
CA PRO A 48 -7.55 11.44 -7.23
C PRO A 48 -6.62 11.50 -6.01
N PRO A 49 -6.32 12.70 -5.47
CA PRO A 49 -5.55 12.82 -4.24
C PRO A 49 -6.15 11.99 -3.10
N GLY A 50 -5.32 11.26 -2.37
CA GLY A 50 -5.77 10.41 -1.25
C GLY A 50 -6.35 9.06 -1.67
N THR A 51 -6.31 8.72 -2.96
CA THR A 51 -6.71 7.40 -3.45
C THR A 51 -5.50 6.56 -3.82
N VAL A 52 -5.62 5.24 -3.64
CA VAL A 52 -4.61 4.26 -4.01
C VAL A 52 -5.27 3.11 -4.76
N TRP A 53 -4.66 2.68 -5.86
CA TRP A 53 -5.00 1.42 -6.50
C TRP A 53 -4.37 0.27 -5.72
N ILE A 54 -5.21 -0.62 -5.20
CA ILE A 54 -4.79 -1.84 -4.50
C ILE A 54 -5.10 -3.02 -5.40
N GLN A 55 -4.05 -3.75 -5.79
CA GLN A 55 -4.19 -4.96 -6.60
C GLN A 55 -3.53 -6.15 -5.93
N PRO A 56 -4.30 -7.17 -5.54
CA PRO A 56 -3.73 -8.41 -5.06
C PRO A 56 -3.25 -9.29 -6.24
N ASP A 57 -2.92 -10.55 -5.96
CA ASP A 57 -2.45 -11.48 -6.97
C ASP A 57 -3.49 -11.98 -7.97
N ASP A 58 -4.78 -11.81 -7.66
CA ASP A 58 -5.87 -11.97 -8.62
C ASP A 58 -6.36 -10.57 -9.09
N PRO A 59 -6.16 -10.21 -10.37
CA PRO A 59 -6.58 -8.92 -10.90
C PRO A 59 -8.10 -8.65 -10.78
N GLY A 60 -8.93 -9.69 -10.71
CA GLY A 60 -10.38 -9.55 -10.54
C GLY A 60 -10.79 -9.00 -9.17
N HIS A 61 -9.84 -8.92 -8.23
CA HIS A 61 -10.02 -8.39 -6.89
C HIS A 61 -9.31 -7.04 -6.67
N GLY A 62 -8.81 -6.38 -7.73
CA GLY A 62 -8.26 -5.03 -7.64
C GLY A 62 -9.34 -3.97 -7.41
N PHE A 63 -9.04 -2.92 -6.66
CA PHE A 63 -9.96 -1.82 -6.36
C PHE A 63 -9.23 -0.53 -6.01
N HIS A 64 -9.90 0.61 -6.21
CA HIS A 64 -9.47 1.90 -5.66
C HIS A 64 -9.93 2.00 -4.20
N ALA A 65 -9.00 2.30 -3.31
CA ALA A 65 -9.27 2.54 -1.91
C ALA A 65 -9.06 4.03 -1.59
N GLU A 66 -9.95 4.59 -0.78
CA GLU A 66 -9.87 5.94 -0.25
C GLU A 66 -9.56 5.90 1.25
N ASP A 67 -9.01 6.98 1.80
CA ASP A 67 -8.74 7.14 3.24
C ASP A 67 -7.92 5.99 3.86
N VAL A 68 -7.06 5.36 3.06
CA VAL A 68 -6.18 4.28 3.51
C VAL A 68 -5.17 4.86 4.50
N ARG A 69 -5.10 4.23 5.67
CA ARG A 69 -4.15 4.59 6.72
C ARG A 69 -2.99 3.61 6.72
N TRP A 70 -1.81 4.11 7.03
CA TRP A 70 -0.64 3.27 7.25
C TRP A 70 0.10 3.71 8.50
N GLU A 71 0.73 2.75 9.17
CA GLU A 71 1.58 2.96 10.33
C GLU A 71 2.78 2.03 10.26
N SER A 72 3.93 2.48 10.76
CA SER A 72 5.12 1.65 10.92
C SER A 72 5.51 1.56 12.40
N ASP A 73 5.69 0.34 12.89
CA ASP A 73 6.25 0.04 14.21
C ASP A 73 7.49 -0.84 14.02
N GLY A 74 8.67 -0.22 14.06
CA GLY A 74 9.92 -0.86 13.69
C GLY A 74 9.90 -1.34 12.24
N LEU A 75 9.93 -2.66 12.04
CA LEU A 75 9.88 -3.30 10.72
C LEU A 75 8.47 -3.78 10.34
N LEU A 76 7.44 -3.45 11.12
CA LEU A 76 6.07 -3.84 10.82
C LEU A 76 5.32 -2.66 10.20
N LEU A 77 4.91 -2.81 8.95
CA LEU A 77 4.02 -1.90 8.25
C LEU A 77 2.59 -2.43 8.36
N THR A 78 1.68 -1.66 8.95
CA THR A 78 0.24 -1.97 8.93
C THR A 78 -0.46 -1.04 7.96
N ILE A 79 -1.21 -1.60 7.02
CA ILE A 79 -2.12 -0.88 6.11
C ILE A 79 -3.54 -1.16 6.55
N THR A 80 -4.35 -0.11 6.72
CA THR A 80 -5.76 -0.20 7.12
C THR A 80 -6.65 0.49 6.10
N LEU A 81 -7.58 -0.28 5.55
CA LEU A 81 -8.62 0.17 4.63
C LEU A 81 -9.77 0.85 5.39
N ALA A 82 -10.36 1.87 4.77
CA ALA A 82 -11.53 2.57 5.30
C ALA A 82 -12.85 1.89 4.89
N GLY A 83 -13.96 2.35 5.48
CA GLY A 83 -15.32 1.96 5.08
C GLY A 83 -15.57 0.45 5.03
N GLU A 84 -16.14 -0.01 3.91
CA GLU A 84 -16.51 -1.40 3.65
C GLU A 84 -15.48 -2.19 2.83
N ASP A 85 -14.36 -1.57 2.47
CA ASP A 85 -13.29 -2.24 1.71
C ASP A 85 -12.61 -3.32 2.54
N ARG A 86 -12.35 -4.48 1.93
CA ARG A 86 -11.75 -5.64 2.59
C ARG A 86 -10.79 -6.35 1.66
N PHE A 87 -9.71 -6.89 2.21
CA PHE A 87 -8.85 -7.81 1.50
C PHE A 87 -9.61 -9.11 1.17
N TYR A 88 -9.53 -9.56 -0.08
CA TYR A 88 -10.41 -10.64 -0.56
C TYR A 88 -10.12 -12.00 0.10
N TRP A 89 -8.87 -12.25 0.49
CA TRP A 89 -8.42 -13.57 0.96
C TRP A 89 -8.85 -13.92 2.41
N ASP A 90 -9.05 -12.92 3.27
CA ASP A 90 -9.44 -13.12 4.66
C ASP A 90 -10.55 -12.18 5.16
N ARG A 91 -11.07 -11.32 4.27
CA ARG A 91 -12.11 -10.32 4.58
C ARG A 91 -11.70 -9.33 5.67
N SER A 92 -10.40 -9.18 5.94
CA SER A 92 -9.89 -8.19 6.89
C SER A 92 -9.85 -6.79 6.30
N ARG A 93 -9.84 -5.77 7.16
CA ARG A 93 -9.57 -4.37 6.78
C ARG A 93 -8.11 -3.99 6.90
N SER A 94 -7.33 -4.81 7.58
CA SER A 94 -5.98 -4.45 8.02
C SER A 94 -5.03 -5.58 7.72
N MET A 95 -3.88 -5.24 7.15
CA MET A 95 -2.82 -6.18 6.84
C MET A 95 -1.52 -5.65 7.41
N THR A 96 -0.80 -6.49 8.15
CA THR A 96 0.52 -6.17 8.69
C THR A 96 1.59 -6.92 7.90
N ILE A 97 2.55 -6.19 7.37
CA ILE A 97 3.64 -6.67 6.52
C ILE A 97 4.96 -6.45 7.24
N GLU A 98 5.78 -7.49 7.28
CA GLU A 98 7.15 -7.38 7.76
C GLU A 98 8.04 -6.78 6.65
N LEU A 99 8.80 -5.75 6.98
CA LEU A 99 9.70 -5.07 6.06
C LEU A 99 11.13 -5.56 6.26
N PHE A 100 11.91 -5.54 5.18
CA PHE A 100 13.36 -5.69 5.28
C PHE A 100 13.96 -4.37 5.79
N GLU A 101 14.93 -4.44 6.68
CA GLU A 101 15.68 -3.24 7.15
C GLU A 101 16.19 -2.41 5.96
N THR A 102 16.71 -3.07 4.93
CA THR A 102 17.24 -2.44 3.71
C THR A 102 16.18 -1.76 2.85
N ARG A 103 14.89 -1.99 3.11
CA ARG A 103 13.76 -1.45 2.35
C ARG A 103 12.94 -0.42 3.13
N LEU A 104 13.14 -0.29 4.44
CA LEU A 104 12.32 0.56 5.32
C LEU A 104 12.21 2.01 4.81
N ASP A 105 13.35 2.64 4.51
CA ASP A 105 13.39 4.03 4.06
C ASP A 105 12.67 4.22 2.72
N GLY A 106 12.90 3.30 1.77
CA GLY A 106 12.28 3.34 0.46
C GLY A 106 10.76 3.14 0.52
N VAL A 107 10.31 2.19 1.33
CA VAL A 107 8.88 1.93 1.57
C VAL A 107 8.22 3.15 2.20
N THR A 108 8.82 3.72 3.25
CA THR A 108 8.29 4.90 3.94
C THR A 108 8.19 6.10 3.01
N SER A 109 9.23 6.33 2.19
CA SER A 109 9.21 7.38 1.17
C SER A 109 8.11 7.16 0.14
N CYS A 110 7.95 5.93 -0.37
CA CYS A 110 6.92 5.60 -1.36
C CYS A 110 5.51 5.78 -0.79
N LEU A 111 5.28 5.30 0.44
CA LEU A 111 4.03 5.49 1.18
C LEU A 111 3.70 6.97 1.40
N GLY A 112 4.70 7.81 1.70
CA GLY A 112 4.52 9.26 1.80
C GLY A 112 4.07 9.90 0.49
N SER A 113 4.52 9.38 -0.65
CA SER A 113 4.10 9.86 -1.98
C SER A 113 2.73 9.31 -2.42
N ILE A 114 2.44 8.05 -2.09
CA ILE A 114 1.15 7.42 -2.39
C ILE A 114 0.04 8.03 -1.51
N PHE A 115 0.33 8.25 -0.23
CA PHE A 115 -0.59 8.78 0.78
C PHE A 115 -0.14 10.18 1.23
N PRO A 116 -0.11 11.18 0.35
CA PRO A 116 0.33 12.51 0.72
C PRO A 116 -0.58 13.02 1.85
N ALA A 117 0.01 13.72 2.82
CA ALA A 117 -0.76 14.40 3.84
C ALA A 117 -1.84 15.25 3.17
N PRO A 118 -3.06 15.32 3.73
CA PRO A 118 -4.08 16.21 3.20
C PRO A 118 -3.47 17.60 3.06
N VAL A 119 -3.53 18.16 1.84
CA VAL A 119 -3.15 19.55 1.61
C VAL A 119 -4.14 20.37 2.43
N LEU A 120 -3.73 20.78 3.62
CA LEU A 120 -4.44 21.80 4.37
C LEU A 120 -4.49 23.00 3.42
N GLY A 121 -5.67 23.27 2.86
CA GLY A 121 -5.93 24.52 2.14
C GLY A 121 -5.46 25.67 3.03
N PRO A 122 -5.04 26.81 2.44
CA PRO A 122 -4.55 27.93 3.23
C PRO A 122 -5.51 28.17 4.38
N SER A 123 -4.97 28.17 5.60
CA SER A 123 -5.72 28.51 6.80
C SER A 123 -6.33 29.88 6.56
N GLU A 124 -7.61 29.94 6.22
CA GLU A 124 -8.39 31.17 6.31
C GLU A 124 -8.53 31.50 7.80
N ASN A 125 -7.45 32.03 8.35
CA ASN A 125 -7.42 32.75 9.61
C ASN A 125 -7.04 34.20 9.28
N ALA A 126 -8.06 35.03 9.05
CA ALA A 126 -8.18 36.40 9.55
C ALA A 126 -9.50 37.02 9.07
#